data_AF-A0A1F8PHQ6-F1
#
_entry.id   AF-A0A1F8PHQ6-F1
#
_cell.length_a   1.000
_cell.length_b   1.000
_cell.length_c   1.000
_cell.angle_alpha   90.00
_cell.angle_beta   90.00
_cell.angle_gamma   90.00
#
_symmetry.space_group_name_H-M   'P 1'
#
loop_
_entity.id
_entity.type
_entity.pdbx_description
1 polymer ?
#
loop_
_entity_poly.entity_id
_entity_poly.type
_entity_poly.pdbx_seq_one_letter_code
_entity_poly.pdbx_strand_id
1 'polypeptide(L)'
;MEGLWEAGIQFILWLQNLGDWLIVPMKFITFLGQEEFFFFILPLIYWCLDAGLGLQVGYILIISNGLNFIFKLLFHDPRPFWISPLVQPLAGDTTFGIPSGHAQNAVSIWGLITVKLGRRPFYLLGFGAAFLIGLSRLVLGMHFPHDVLVGWLIGGALLWGFIRLWKSVTRWLLTKSILIQLSIAFVSSLILAGIGYGIQGSVVGQGLPQAWIANALKAGGESPDPYSMEGVITSAGTLFGFAFGAALVHRMGGYHTEGPVWKRFLRYIIGIIGILILWRGLGFVFPRGEDFTAYLFRYLRYSLVGLWIVFGAPLLYFHFSLASRPRPEK
;
A
#
# COMPACT_ATOMS: atom_id res chain seq x y z
N MET A 1 13.49 13.95 -22.07
CA MET A 1 13.04 12.65 -21.54
C MET A 1 13.74 11.49 -22.24
N GLU A 2 13.84 11.49 -23.57
CA GLU A 2 14.49 10.41 -24.33
C GLU A 2 15.91 10.04 -23.85
N GLY A 3 16.81 11.03 -23.68
CA GLY A 3 18.16 10.75 -23.16
C GLY A 3 18.20 10.23 -21.72
N LEU A 4 17.18 10.54 -20.90
CA LEU A 4 17.06 10.00 -19.54
C LEU A 4 16.59 8.53 -19.59
N TRP A 5 15.64 8.21 -20.45
CA TRP A 5 15.19 6.84 -20.67
C TRP A 5 16.30 5.97 -21.25
N GLU A 6 17.07 6.47 -22.22
CA GLU A 6 18.19 5.72 -22.81
C GLU A 6 19.26 5.42 -21.77
N ALA A 7 19.71 6.42 -21.00
CA ALA A 7 20.66 6.20 -19.91
C ALA A 7 20.12 5.22 -18.87
N GLY A 8 18.83 5.31 -18.52
CA GLY A 8 18.16 4.41 -17.61
C GLY A 8 18.09 2.96 -18.13
N ILE A 9 17.78 2.77 -19.42
CA ILE A 9 17.78 1.45 -20.07
C ILE A 9 19.18 0.84 -20.03
N GLN A 10 20.22 1.59 -20.41
CA GLN A 10 21.59 1.09 -20.38
C GLN A 10 22.02 0.66 -18.97
N PHE A 11 21.65 1.45 -17.97
CA PHE A 11 21.93 1.10 -16.58
C PHE A 11 21.21 -0.18 -16.12
N ILE A 12 19.94 -0.35 -16.50
CA ILE A 12 19.17 -1.56 -16.18
C ILE A 12 19.74 -2.79 -16.91
N LEU A 13 20.07 -2.65 -18.19
CA LEU A 13 20.70 -3.75 -18.95
C LEU A 13 22.05 -4.14 -18.35
N TRP A 14 22.84 -3.17 -17.90
CA TRP A 14 24.08 -3.45 -17.17
C TRP A 14 23.81 -4.25 -15.89
N LEU A 15 22.79 -3.88 -15.10
CA LEU A 15 22.38 -4.63 -13.91
C LEU A 15 21.91 -6.06 -14.24
N GLN A 16 21.12 -6.24 -15.29
CA GLN A 16 20.62 -7.55 -15.70
C GLN A 16 21.75 -8.46 -16.22
N ASN A 17 22.82 -7.88 -16.77
CA ASN A 17 24.01 -8.62 -17.19
C ASN A 17 24.94 -9.06 -16.04
N LEU A 18 24.68 -8.66 -14.78
CA LEU A 18 25.45 -9.12 -13.61
C LEU A 18 25.18 -10.60 -13.25
N GLY A 19 24.14 -11.20 -13.85
CA GLY A 19 23.85 -12.63 -13.79
C GLY A 19 22.57 -13.00 -13.04
N ASP A 20 21.98 -14.11 -13.45
CA ASP A 20 20.65 -14.58 -12.98
C ASP A 20 20.60 -14.92 -11.49
N TRP A 21 21.75 -15.11 -10.85
CA TRP A 21 21.87 -15.35 -9.41
C TRP A 21 21.26 -14.20 -8.58
N LEU A 22 21.20 -12.98 -9.12
CA LEU A 22 20.59 -11.82 -8.46
C LEU A 22 19.05 -11.88 -8.43
N ILE A 23 18.42 -12.63 -9.34
CA ILE A 23 16.96 -12.60 -9.52
C ILE A 23 16.24 -13.06 -8.25
N VAL A 24 16.65 -14.20 -7.67
CA VAL A 24 15.99 -14.76 -6.49
C VAL A 24 16.14 -13.85 -5.26
N PRO A 25 17.36 -13.39 -4.88
CA PRO A 25 17.53 -12.42 -3.81
C PRO A 25 16.74 -11.12 -4.03
N MET A 26 16.74 -10.57 -5.25
CA MET A 26 16.03 -9.31 -5.54
C MET A 26 14.51 -9.50 -5.51
N LYS A 27 13.99 -10.66 -5.91
CA LYS A 27 12.56 -11.00 -5.72
C LYS A 27 12.18 -11.10 -4.24
N PHE A 28 13.05 -11.65 -3.40
CA PHE A 28 12.81 -11.68 -1.95
C PHE A 28 12.89 -10.27 -1.33
N ILE A 29 13.90 -9.47 -1.71
CA ILE A 29 14.05 -8.10 -1.22
C ILE A 29 12.86 -7.24 -1.64
N THR A 30 12.45 -7.29 -2.92
CA THR A 30 11.31 -6.49 -3.39
C THR A 30 10.01 -6.89 -2.70
N PHE A 31 9.85 -8.15 -2.29
CA PHE A 31 8.67 -8.62 -1.54
C PHE A 31 8.49 -7.86 -0.23
N LEU A 32 9.58 -7.43 0.44
CA LEU A 32 9.50 -6.60 1.65
C LEU A 32 8.94 -5.18 1.43
N GLY A 33 8.81 -4.76 0.17
CA GLY A 33 8.16 -3.50 -0.22
C GLY A 33 6.77 -3.68 -0.86
N GLN A 34 6.27 -4.91 -0.95
CA GLN A 34 5.01 -5.25 -1.61
C GLN A 34 3.80 -5.14 -0.69
N GLU A 35 2.64 -4.85 -1.26
CA GLU A 35 1.36 -4.80 -0.54
C GLU A 35 1.01 -6.17 0.06
N GLU A 36 1.33 -7.25 -0.65
CA GLU A 36 1.13 -8.64 -0.22
C GLU A 36 1.89 -8.96 1.07
N PHE A 37 3.11 -8.44 1.22
CA PHE A 37 3.85 -8.59 2.47
C PHE A 37 3.12 -7.88 3.62
N PHE A 38 2.70 -6.63 3.39
CA PHE A 38 1.97 -5.88 4.41
C PHE A 38 0.58 -6.43 4.71
N PHE A 39 -0.06 -7.12 3.77
CA PHE A 39 -1.33 -7.82 3.99
C PHE A 39 -1.23 -8.86 5.13
N PHE A 40 -0.07 -9.50 5.30
CA PHE A 40 0.18 -10.43 6.40
C PHE A 40 0.84 -9.78 7.62
N ILE A 41 1.75 -8.83 7.40
CA ILE A 41 2.51 -8.21 8.48
C ILE A 41 1.71 -7.17 9.25
N LEU A 42 0.84 -6.39 8.60
CA LEU A 42 0.01 -5.39 9.26
C LEU A 42 -0.90 -6.04 10.32
N PRO A 43 -1.67 -7.11 10.04
CA PRO A 43 -2.47 -7.77 11.06
C PRO A 43 -1.64 -8.44 12.16
N LEU A 44 -0.44 -8.95 11.83
CA LEU A 44 0.48 -9.46 12.84
C LEU A 44 0.88 -8.36 13.84
N ILE A 45 1.28 -7.19 13.35
CA ILE A 45 1.64 -6.05 14.19
C ILE A 45 0.42 -5.62 15.01
N TYR A 46 -0.72 -5.39 14.36
CA TYR A 46 -1.91 -4.84 15.00
C TYR A 46 -2.53 -5.79 16.05
N TRP A 47 -2.69 -7.08 15.75
CA TRP A 47 -3.39 -8.03 16.64
C TRP A 47 -2.49 -8.69 17.70
N CYS A 48 -1.19 -8.77 17.44
CA CYS A 48 -0.29 -9.63 18.24
C CYS A 48 0.87 -8.88 18.91
N LEU A 49 1.31 -7.76 18.35
CA LEU A 49 2.52 -7.07 18.81
C LEU A 49 2.17 -5.73 19.46
N ASP A 50 1.76 -4.75 18.66
CA ASP A 50 1.47 -3.39 19.10
C ASP A 50 0.35 -2.80 18.23
N ALA A 51 -0.83 -2.62 18.84
CA ALA A 51 -2.00 -2.10 18.16
C ALA A 51 -1.81 -0.64 17.69
N GLY A 52 -1.09 0.18 18.45
CA GLY A 52 -0.84 1.58 18.12
C GLY A 52 0.11 1.74 16.94
N LEU A 53 1.16 0.91 16.89
CA LEU A 53 2.06 0.82 15.73
C LEU A 53 1.33 0.23 14.53
N GLY A 54 0.55 -0.83 14.72
CA GLY A 54 -0.24 -1.47 13.67
C GLY A 54 -1.20 -0.49 12.99
N LEU A 55 -1.92 0.32 13.77
CA LEU A 55 -2.76 1.39 13.21
C LEU A 55 -1.95 2.40 12.39
N GLN A 56 -0.80 2.85 12.89
CA GLN A 56 0.03 3.82 12.18
C GLN A 56 0.60 3.26 10.87
N VAL A 57 1.07 2.01 10.88
CA VAL A 57 1.55 1.31 9.67
C VAL A 57 0.40 1.14 8.68
N GLY A 58 -0.81 0.80 9.14
CA GLY A 58 -1.98 0.68 8.27
C GLY A 58 -2.34 2.01 7.60
N TYR A 59 -2.45 3.09 8.36
CA TYR A 59 -2.76 4.41 7.80
C TYR A 59 -1.69 4.91 6.83
N ILE A 60 -0.40 4.82 7.18
CA ILE A 60 0.65 5.32 6.28
C ILE A 60 0.72 4.50 4.99
N LEU A 61 0.50 3.18 5.04
CA LEU A 61 0.43 2.33 3.85
C LEU A 61 -0.74 2.72 2.94
N ILE A 62 -1.95 2.88 3.50
CA ILE A 62 -3.14 3.25 2.73
C ILE A 62 -2.96 4.62 2.06
N ILE A 63 -2.44 5.61 2.80
CA ILE A 63 -2.17 6.95 2.26
C ILE A 63 -1.08 6.88 1.19
N SER A 64 0.00 6.12 1.44
CA SER A 64 1.08 5.93 0.49
C SER A 64 0.58 5.34 -0.83
N ASN A 65 -0.19 4.25 -0.78
CA ASN A 65 -0.74 3.60 -1.98
C ASN A 65 -1.68 4.54 -2.74
N GLY A 66 -2.59 5.23 -2.05
CA GLY A 66 -3.49 6.21 -2.67
C GLY A 66 -2.74 7.32 -3.40
N LEU A 67 -1.74 7.92 -2.75
CA LEU A 67 -0.88 8.93 -3.37
C LEU A 67 -0.05 8.36 -4.53
N ASN A 68 0.42 7.13 -4.42
CA ASN A 68 1.22 6.49 -5.46
C ASN A 68 0.41 6.32 -6.75
N PHE A 69 -0.82 5.80 -6.67
CA PHE A 69 -1.69 5.66 -7.84
C PHE A 69 -2.05 7.02 -8.45
N ILE A 70 -2.33 8.03 -7.62
CA ILE A 70 -2.59 9.40 -8.09
C ILE A 70 -1.38 9.97 -8.82
N PHE A 71 -0.17 9.84 -8.26
CA PHE A 71 1.02 10.36 -8.90
C PHE A 71 1.43 9.57 -10.15
N LYS A 72 1.17 8.26 -10.20
CA LYS A 72 1.30 7.47 -11.44
C LYS A 72 0.47 8.05 -12.57
N LEU A 73 -0.80 8.33 -12.28
CA LEU A 73 -1.71 9.01 -13.21
C LEU A 73 -1.35 10.49 -13.44
N LEU A 74 -0.50 11.12 -12.63
CA LEU A 74 -0.12 12.51 -12.87
C LEU A 74 1.11 12.60 -13.77
N PHE A 75 2.09 11.72 -13.55
CA PHE A 75 3.39 11.76 -14.23
C PHE A 75 3.39 11.03 -15.58
N HIS A 76 2.55 10.01 -15.78
CA HIS A 76 2.42 9.28 -17.06
C HIS A 76 3.71 8.68 -17.63
N ASP A 77 4.71 8.43 -16.80
CA ASP A 77 6.00 7.96 -17.28
C ASP A 77 5.92 6.46 -17.63
N PRO A 78 6.38 6.04 -18.82
CA PRO A 78 6.40 4.64 -19.22
C PRO A 78 7.40 3.83 -18.40
N ARG A 79 7.24 2.51 -18.36
CA ARG A 79 8.24 1.61 -17.77
C ARG A 79 9.40 1.35 -18.73
N PRO A 80 10.58 0.94 -18.24
CA PRO A 80 11.73 0.61 -19.09
C PRO A 80 11.41 -0.37 -20.23
N PHE A 81 10.70 -1.45 -19.92
CA PHE A 81 10.31 -2.48 -20.90
C PHE A 81 9.18 -2.04 -21.84
N TRP A 82 8.53 -0.90 -21.59
CA TRP A 82 7.60 -0.29 -22.55
C TRP A 82 8.36 0.53 -23.60
N ILE A 83 9.52 1.08 -23.25
CA ILE A 83 10.37 1.82 -24.19
C ILE A 83 11.28 0.87 -24.98
N SER A 84 11.87 -0.13 -24.33
CA SER A 84 12.78 -1.07 -24.98
C SER A 84 12.43 -2.52 -24.65
N PRO A 85 12.16 -3.37 -25.66
CA PRO A 85 11.86 -4.78 -25.45
C PRO A 85 13.09 -5.60 -25.02
N LEU A 86 14.27 -4.98 -24.96
CA LEU A 86 15.50 -5.61 -24.48
C LEU A 86 15.53 -5.73 -22.95
N VAL A 87 14.82 -4.84 -22.24
CA VAL A 87 14.74 -4.90 -20.78
C VAL A 87 13.74 -6.00 -20.39
N GLN A 88 14.18 -6.97 -19.60
CA GLN A 88 13.32 -8.05 -19.16
C GLN A 88 12.51 -7.66 -17.91
N PRO A 89 11.16 -7.68 -17.94
CA PRO A 89 10.34 -7.47 -16.76
C PRO A 89 10.30 -8.75 -15.91
N LEU A 90 11.08 -8.78 -14.84
CA LEU A 90 11.18 -9.96 -13.97
C LEU A 90 10.10 -10.00 -12.87
N ALA A 91 9.12 -9.10 -12.93
CA ALA A 91 7.91 -9.04 -12.12
C ALA A 91 6.73 -8.45 -12.95
N GLY A 92 5.49 -8.57 -12.45
CA GLY A 92 4.30 -8.04 -13.13
C GLY A 92 3.86 -6.68 -12.58
N ASP A 93 3.51 -5.75 -13.46
CA ASP A 93 2.81 -4.50 -13.15
C ASP A 93 2.35 -3.82 -14.46
N THR A 94 1.10 -3.38 -14.51
CA THR A 94 0.48 -2.76 -15.69
C THR A 94 0.41 -1.23 -15.60
N THR A 95 0.75 -0.65 -14.45
CA THR A 95 0.64 0.79 -14.16
C THR A 95 1.86 1.61 -14.60
N PHE A 96 1.75 2.94 -14.69
CA PHE A 96 2.87 3.83 -15.02
C PHE A 96 4.10 3.66 -14.09
N GLY A 97 5.28 4.08 -14.55
CA GLY A 97 6.57 3.94 -13.85
C GLY A 97 6.74 4.87 -12.65
N ILE A 98 6.64 6.19 -12.85
CA ILE A 98 6.82 7.17 -11.77
C ILE A 98 5.55 7.30 -10.93
N PRO A 99 5.63 7.32 -9.58
CA PRO A 99 6.76 6.91 -8.76
C PRO A 99 6.73 5.41 -8.46
N SER A 100 7.88 4.83 -8.13
CA SER A 100 7.94 3.44 -7.69
C SER A 100 7.27 3.25 -6.33
N GLY A 101 6.13 2.56 -6.30
CA GLY A 101 5.37 2.29 -5.08
C GLY A 101 6.15 1.47 -4.04
N HIS A 102 6.98 0.52 -4.49
CA HIS A 102 7.82 -0.27 -3.59
C HIS A 102 8.87 0.60 -2.89
N ALA A 103 9.53 1.51 -3.63
CA ALA A 103 10.51 2.44 -3.07
C ALA A 103 9.83 3.43 -2.10
N GLN A 104 8.65 3.93 -2.46
CA GLN A 104 7.85 4.83 -1.64
C GLN A 104 7.37 4.18 -0.32
N ASN A 105 6.82 2.97 -0.40
CA ASN A 105 6.41 2.17 0.75
C ASN A 105 7.61 1.80 1.61
N ALA A 106 8.75 1.50 1.00
CA ALA A 106 9.94 1.15 1.75
C ALA A 106 10.42 2.30 2.64
N VAL A 107 10.52 3.52 2.11
CA VAL A 107 10.91 4.69 2.92
C VAL A 107 9.85 5.03 3.96
N SER A 108 8.58 5.06 3.58
CA SER A 108 7.52 5.49 4.49
C SER A 108 7.28 4.49 5.63
N ILE A 109 7.16 3.19 5.35
CA ILE A 109 6.76 2.19 6.34
C ILE A 109 7.96 1.73 7.16
N TRP A 110 9.07 1.32 6.52
CA TRP A 110 10.27 0.91 7.28
C TRP A 110 10.86 2.10 8.03
N GLY A 111 10.80 3.31 7.45
CA GLY A 111 11.20 4.53 8.16
C GLY A 111 10.34 4.81 9.39
N LEU A 112 9.01 4.64 9.31
CA LEU A 112 8.12 4.76 10.46
C LEU A 112 8.47 3.74 11.56
N ILE A 113 8.64 2.46 11.19
CA ILE A 113 8.99 1.39 12.14
C ILE A 113 10.33 1.71 12.81
N THR A 114 11.34 2.10 12.04
CA THR A 114 12.67 2.48 12.53
C THR A 114 12.61 3.65 13.52
N VAL A 115 11.89 4.73 13.19
CA VAL A 115 11.74 5.89 14.08
C VAL A 115 11.04 5.49 15.38
N LYS A 116 10.06 4.58 15.33
CA LYS A 116 9.34 4.09 16.51
C LYS A 116 10.19 3.20 17.40
N LEU A 117 11.06 2.38 16.81
CA LEU A 117 12.01 1.58 17.57
C LEU A 117 13.08 2.46 18.24
N GLY A 118 13.47 3.57 17.62
CA GLY A 118 14.26 4.63 18.25
C GLY A 118 15.72 4.27 18.57
N ARG A 119 16.23 3.11 18.16
CA ARG A 119 17.62 2.69 18.41
C ARG A 119 18.49 2.86 17.18
N ARG A 120 19.70 3.42 17.36
CA ARG A 120 20.70 3.67 16.30
C ARG A 120 20.88 2.53 15.28
N PRO A 121 21.05 1.24 15.65
CA PRO A 121 21.23 0.18 14.65
C PRO A 121 20.03 -0.01 13.72
N PHE A 122 18.80 0.29 14.16
CA PHE A 122 17.61 0.17 13.32
C PHE A 122 17.51 1.26 12.25
N TYR A 123 18.23 2.38 12.39
CA TYR A 123 18.33 3.38 11.33
C TYR A 123 19.13 2.87 10.14
N LEU A 124 20.24 2.17 10.41
CA LEU A 124 21.04 1.54 9.35
C LEU A 124 20.24 0.43 8.66
N LEU A 125 19.52 -0.40 9.42
CA LEU A 125 18.68 -1.46 8.85
C LEU A 125 17.53 -0.90 8.02
N GLY A 126 16.83 0.14 8.51
CA GLY A 126 15.73 0.77 7.77
C GLY A 126 16.19 1.45 6.49
N PHE A 127 17.31 2.19 6.55
CA PHE A 127 17.91 2.79 5.36
C PHE A 127 18.40 1.74 4.36
N GLY A 128 19.10 0.70 4.85
CA GLY A 128 19.56 -0.43 4.03
C GLY A 128 18.40 -1.15 3.36
N ALA A 129 17.30 -1.41 4.07
CA ALA A 129 16.09 -2.00 3.51
C ALA A 129 15.48 -1.11 2.40
N ALA A 130 15.31 0.18 2.66
CA ALA A 130 14.75 1.11 1.67
C ALA A 130 15.61 1.22 0.40
N PHE A 131 16.93 1.26 0.56
CA PHE A 131 17.88 1.26 -0.54
C PHE A 131 17.82 -0.05 -1.34
N LEU A 132 17.90 -1.20 -0.67
CA LEU A 132 17.89 -2.52 -1.31
C LEU A 132 16.56 -2.78 -2.02
N ILE A 133 15.43 -2.38 -1.44
CA ILE A 133 14.12 -2.46 -2.10
C ILE A 133 14.11 -1.60 -3.37
N GLY A 134 14.59 -0.35 -3.31
CA GLY A 134 14.70 0.48 -4.52
C GLY A 134 15.60 -0.13 -5.59
N LEU A 135 16.79 -0.61 -5.20
CA LEU A 135 17.74 -1.27 -6.10
C LEU A 135 17.13 -2.52 -6.76
N SER A 136 16.37 -3.32 -6.00
CA SER A 136 15.70 -4.50 -6.53
C SER A 136 14.75 -4.18 -7.69
N ARG A 137 14.11 -2.99 -7.70
CA ARG A 137 13.22 -2.58 -8.78
C ARG A 137 13.95 -2.29 -10.08
N LEU A 138 15.19 -1.83 -10.00
CA LEU A 138 16.06 -1.57 -11.15
C LEU A 138 16.59 -2.90 -11.71
N VAL A 139 17.07 -3.80 -10.85
CA VAL A 139 17.56 -5.13 -11.27
C VAL A 139 16.44 -5.96 -11.91
N LEU A 140 15.21 -5.88 -11.37
CA LEU A 140 14.06 -6.59 -11.92
C LEU A 140 13.48 -5.93 -13.19
N GLY A 141 14.08 -4.84 -13.69
CA GLY A 141 13.67 -4.17 -14.93
C GLY A 141 12.34 -3.41 -14.84
N MET A 142 11.83 -3.18 -13.62
CA MET A 142 10.47 -2.69 -13.41
C MET A 142 10.34 -1.17 -13.43
N HIS A 143 11.44 -0.47 -13.16
CA HIS A 143 11.46 0.97 -12.94
C HIS A 143 12.77 1.57 -13.43
N PHE A 144 12.69 2.83 -13.86
CA PHE A 144 13.87 3.65 -14.08
C PHE A 144 14.47 4.14 -12.75
N PRO A 145 15.76 4.56 -12.73
CA PRO A 145 16.37 5.19 -11.56
C PRO A 145 15.58 6.39 -11.03
N HIS A 146 15.04 7.23 -11.93
CA HIS A 146 14.26 8.39 -11.51
C HIS A 146 12.93 8.02 -10.86
N ASP A 147 12.26 6.93 -11.28
CA ASP A 147 11.04 6.43 -10.61
C ASP A 147 11.30 6.09 -9.14
N VAL A 148 12.45 5.46 -8.87
CA VAL A 148 12.88 5.05 -7.53
C VAL A 148 13.24 6.27 -6.69
N LEU A 149 13.99 7.22 -7.26
CA LEU A 149 14.32 8.48 -6.58
C LEU A 149 13.08 9.28 -6.20
N VAL A 150 12.14 9.46 -7.14
CA VAL A 150 10.87 10.16 -6.86
C VAL A 150 10.05 9.39 -5.82
N GLY A 151 10.03 8.06 -5.89
CA GLY A 151 9.41 7.21 -4.87
C GLY A 151 9.98 7.43 -3.48
N TRP A 152 11.31 7.47 -3.33
CA TRP A 152 11.95 7.78 -2.05
C TRP A 152 11.64 9.18 -1.55
N LEU A 153 11.62 10.18 -2.43
CA LEU A 153 11.29 11.56 -2.06
C LEU A 153 9.86 11.68 -1.55
N ILE A 154 8.89 11.10 -2.26
CA ILE A 154 7.48 11.10 -1.84
C ILE A 154 7.31 10.31 -0.54
N GLY A 155 7.95 9.14 -0.42
CA GLY A 155 7.90 8.33 0.79
C GLY A 155 8.49 9.06 2.01
N GLY A 156 9.59 9.79 1.81
CA GLY A 156 10.23 10.60 2.85
C GLY A 156 9.38 11.80 3.27
N ALA A 157 8.80 12.52 2.30
CA ALA A 157 7.88 13.63 2.55
C ALA A 157 6.62 13.15 3.30
N LEU A 158 6.05 12.01 2.90
CA LEU A 158 4.93 11.38 3.57
C LEU A 158 5.28 10.97 5.00
N LEU A 159 6.42 10.31 5.21
CA LEU A 159 6.88 9.92 6.54
C LEU A 159 7.05 11.12 7.47
N TRP A 160 7.71 12.17 6.98
CA TRP A 160 7.92 13.40 7.72
C TRP A 160 6.57 14.03 8.12
N GLY A 161 5.67 14.22 7.15
CA GLY A 161 4.35 14.77 7.39
C GLY A 161 3.53 13.92 8.37
N PHE A 162 3.55 12.59 8.19
CA PHE A 162 2.85 11.64 9.03
C PHE A 162 3.30 11.75 10.49
N ILE A 163 4.61 11.71 10.77
CA ILE A 163 5.13 11.79 12.14
C ILE A 163 4.77 13.14 12.79
N ARG A 164 4.84 14.25 12.03
CA ARG A 164 4.54 15.59 12.55
C ARG A 164 3.06 15.79 12.85
N LEU A 165 2.18 15.25 12.01
CA LEU A 165 0.74 15.50 12.09
C LEU A 165 0.00 14.44 12.91
N TRP A 166 0.48 13.21 12.99
CA TRP A 166 -0.22 12.07 13.62
C TRP A 166 -0.79 12.42 15.00
N LYS A 167 0.06 12.87 15.94
CA LYS A 167 -0.39 13.17 17.31
C LYS A 167 -1.41 14.30 17.38
N SER A 168 -1.31 15.30 16.51
CA SER A 168 -2.23 16.46 16.51
C SER A 168 -3.57 16.09 15.87
N VAL A 169 -3.52 15.42 14.72
CA VAL A 169 -4.71 14.96 13.98
C VAL A 169 -5.47 13.93 14.81
N THR A 170 -4.80 12.91 15.36
CA THR A 170 -5.47 11.90 16.19
C THR A 170 -6.11 12.55 17.42
N ARG A 171 -5.40 13.38 18.18
CA ARG A 171 -6.01 14.06 19.34
C ARG A 171 -7.23 14.89 18.95
N TRP A 172 -7.15 15.66 17.87
CA TRP A 172 -8.28 16.45 17.39
C TRP A 172 -9.46 15.57 16.96
N LEU A 173 -9.23 14.50 16.20
CA LEU A 173 -10.28 13.55 15.78
C LEU A 173 -10.97 12.90 16.97
N LEU A 174 -10.21 12.50 18.00
CA LEU A 174 -10.75 11.87 19.20
C LEU A 174 -11.65 12.82 20.03
N THR A 175 -11.55 14.14 19.86
CA THR A 175 -12.49 15.10 20.47
C THR A 175 -13.85 15.19 19.77
N LYS A 176 -13.99 14.59 18.58
CA LYS A 176 -15.19 14.70 17.75
C LYS A 176 -16.13 13.53 18.01
N SER A 177 -17.43 13.75 17.81
CA SER A 177 -18.42 12.67 17.90
C SER A 177 -18.16 11.60 16.83
N ILE A 178 -18.61 10.37 17.09
CA ILE A 178 -18.45 9.27 16.13
C ILE A 178 -19.00 9.62 14.75
N LEU A 179 -20.15 10.30 14.67
CA LEU A 179 -20.74 10.71 13.40
C LEU A 179 -19.79 11.62 12.62
N ILE A 180 -19.18 12.61 13.27
CA ILE A 180 -18.22 13.52 12.63
C ILE A 180 -16.96 12.76 12.18
N GLN A 181 -16.44 11.84 13.00
CA GLN A 181 -15.28 11.02 12.60
C GLN A 181 -15.59 10.19 11.34
N LEU A 182 -16.77 9.56 11.29
CA LEU A 182 -17.20 8.80 10.12
C LEU A 182 -17.44 9.67 8.89
N SER A 183 -18.03 10.86 9.06
CA SER A 183 -18.19 11.83 7.98
C SER A 183 -16.83 12.28 7.42
N ILE A 184 -15.85 12.58 8.27
CA ILE A 184 -14.49 12.95 7.83
C ILE A 184 -13.84 11.79 7.08
N ALA A 185 -13.94 10.56 7.60
CA ALA A 185 -13.39 9.37 6.95
C ALA A 185 -14.00 9.15 5.56
N PHE A 186 -15.32 9.25 5.45
CA PHE A 186 -16.06 9.06 4.19
C PHE A 186 -15.75 10.18 3.18
N VAL A 187 -15.75 11.44 3.62
CA VAL A 187 -15.41 12.56 2.72
C VAL A 187 -13.96 12.46 2.26
N SER A 188 -13.03 12.08 3.14
CA SER A 188 -11.61 11.92 2.78
C SER A 188 -11.40 10.80 1.75
N SER A 189 -12.11 9.67 1.88
CA SER A 189 -12.04 8.58 0.88
C SER A 189 -12.65 9.00 -0.45
N LEU A 190 -13.75 9.75 -0.45
CA LEU A 190 -14.35 10.29 -1.67
C LEU A 190 -13.47 11.34 -2.35
N ILE A 191 -12.79 12.20 -1.58
CA ILE A 191 -11.81 13.15 -2.12
C ILE A 191 -10.66 12.40 -2.80
N LEU A 192 -10.14 11.34 -2.18
CA LEU A 192 -9.08 10.52 -2.77
C LEU A 192 -9.53 9.92 -4.11
N ALA A 193 -10.72 9.32 -4.15
CA ALA A 193 -11.30 8.77 -5.39
C ALA A 193 -11.56 9.86 -6.44
N GLY A 194 -12.11 11.00 -6.02
CA GLY A 194 -12.44 12.14 -6.89
C GLY A 194 -11.21 12.77 -7.52
N ILE A 195 -10.11 12.94 -6.77
CA ILE A 195 -8.82 13.40 -7.32
C ILE A 195 -8.32 12.42 -8.39
N GLY A 196 -8.37 11.12 -8.09
CA GLY A 196 -7.97 10.09 -9.05
C GLY A 196 -8.79 10.14 -10.35
N TYR A 197 -10.12 10.20 -10.25
CA TYR A 197 -10.99 10.32 -11.43
C TYR A 197 -10.78 11.64 -12.19
N GLY A 198 -10.55 12.74 -11.47
CA GLY A 198 -10.28 14.05 -12.09
C GLY A 198 -9.00 14.03 -12.93
N ILE A 199 -7.93 13.44 -12.39
CA ILE A 199 -6.67 13.28 -13.12
C ILE A 199 -6.84 12.29 -14.27
N GLN A 200 -7.38 11.09 -14.01
CA GLN A 200 -7.61 10.05 -15.03
C GLN A 200 -8.45 10.59 -16.20
N GLY A 201 -9.54 11.32 -15.94
CA GLY A 201 -10.38 11.91 -16.97
C GLY A 201 -9.67 12.95 -17.85
N SER A 202 -8.64 13.62 -17.31
CA SER A 202 -7.85 14.60 -18.07
C SER A 202 -6.82 13.98 -19.01
N VAL A 203 -6.50 12.69 -18.84
CA VAL A 203 -5.33 12.04 -19.45
C VAL A 203 -5.67 10.79 -20.24
N VAL A 204 -6.73 10.06 -19.87
CA VAL A 204 -7.14 8.81 -20.51
C VAL A 204 -7.43 8.97 -22.00
N GLY A 205 -7.92 10.15 -22.41
CA GLY A 205 -8.18 10.48 -23.82
C GLY A 205 -6.94 10.55 -24.70
N GLN A 206 -5.74 10.66 -24.12
CA GLN A 206 -4.47 10.65 -24.86
C GLN A 206 -4.11 9.24 -25.36
N GLY A 207 -4.71 8.20 -24.77
CA GLY A 207 -4.41 6.80 -25.08
C GLY A 207 -2.99 6.40 -24.66
N LEU A 208 -2.58 5.19 -25.04
CA LEU A 208 -1.20 4.74 -24.91
C LEU A 208 -0.57 4.59 -26.30
N PRO A 209 0.70 5.00 -26.48
CA PRO A 209 1.44 4.71 -27.69
C PRO A 209 1.45 3.20 -27.99
N GLN A 210 1.08 2.81 -29.20
CA GLN A 210 1.05 1.40 -29.61
C GLN A 210 2.43 0.73 -29.50
N ALA A 211 3.50 1.50 -29.70
CA ALA A 211 4.87 1.03 -29.49
C ALA A 211 5.11 0.57 -28.05
N TRP A 212 4.53 1.26 -27.04
CA TRP A 212 4.69 0.89 -25.64
C TRP A 212 4.02 -0.45 -25.34
N ILE A 213 2.81 -0.66 -25.85
CA ILE A 213 2.08 -1.92 -25.71
C ILE A 213 2.84 -3.05 -26.41
N ALA A 214 3.27 -2.84 -27.65
CA ALA A 214 3.99 -3.85 -28.42
C ALA A 214 5.32 -4.24 -27.77
N ASN A 215 6.08 -3.26 -27.27
CA ASN A 215 7.34 -3.51 -26.57
C ASN A 215 7.12 -4.25 -25.25
N ALA A 216 6.11 -3.86 -24.47
CA ALA A 216 5.80 -4.51 -23.20
C ALA A 216 5.51 -6.01 -23.38
N LEU A 217 4.66 -6.34 -24.36
CA LEU A 217 4.33 -7.72 -24.71
C LEU A 217 5.55 -8.47 -25.27
N LYS A 218 6.35 -7.84 -26.14
CA LYS A 218 7.57 -8.45 -26.71
C LYS A 218 8.61 -8.75 -25.64
N ALA A 219 8.71 -7.94 -24.59
CA ALA A 219 9.59 -8.17 -23.46
C ALA A 219 9.11 -9.32 -22.54
N GLY A 220 7.90 -9.86 -22.75
CA GLY A 220 7.29 -10.89 -21.91
C GLY A 220 6.50 -10.32 -20.71
N GLY A 221 6.20 -9.02 -20.72
CA GLY A 221 5.34 -8.38 -19.72
C GLY A 221 3.85 -8.49 -20.02
N GLU A 222 3.04 -8.02 -19.08
CA GLU A 222 1.59 -7.90 -19.25
C GLU A 222 1.23 -6.71 -20.13
N SER A 223 0.01 -6.72 -20.70
CA SER A 223 -0.51 -5.57 -21.44
C SER A 223 -0.62 -4.36 -20.49
N PRO A 224 -0.04 -3.20 -20.83
CA PRO A 224 -0.19 -1.98 -20.04
C PRO A 224 -1.66 -1.62 -19.85
N ASP A 225 -2.02 -1.30 -18.61
CA ASP A 225 -3.33 -0.77 -18.22
C ASP A 225 -3.16 0.26 -17.09
N PRO A 226 -2.53 1.41 -17.40
CA PRO A 226 -2.14 2.36 -16.39
C PRO A 226 -3.22 3.36 -16.01
N TYR A 227 -4.34 3.37 -16.73
CA TYR A 227 -5.49 4.23 -16.44
C TYR A 227 -6.51 3.55 -15.53
N SER A 228 -6.30 2.28 -15.16
CA SER A 228 -7.19 1.56 -14.25
C SER A 228 -7.35 2.29 -12.91
N MET A 229 -8.60 2.45 -12.47
CA MET A 229 -8.94 3.09 -11.20
C MET A 229 -8.93 2.12 -10.02
N GLU A 230 -8.62 0.84 -10.27
CA GLU A 230 -8.65 -0.21 -9.26
C GLU A 230 -7.86 0.13 -7.99
N GLY A 231 -6.63 0.63 -8.14
CA GLY A 231 -5.75 0.96 -7.03
C GLY A 231 -6.23 2.14 -6.19
N VAL A 232 -6.72 3.21 -6.84
CA VAL A 232 -7.28 4.39 -6.17
C VAL A 232 -8.53 4.01 -5.38
N ILE A 233 -9.46 3.26 -6.00
CA ILE A 233 -10.72 2.86 -5.38
C ILE A 233 -10.50 1.87 -4.23
N THR A 234 -9.58 0.92 -4.38
CA THR A 234 -9.15 0.02 -3.31
C THR A 234 -8.59 0.83 -2.12
N SER A 235 -7.72 1.81 -2.37
CA SER A 235 -7.13 2.65 -1.33
C SER A 235 -8.20 3.50 -0.62
N ALA A 236 -9.14 4.08 -1.38
CA ALA A 236 -10.24 4.88 -0.84
C ALA A 236 -11.18 4.04 0.05
N GLY A 237 -11.60 2.87 -0.44
CA GLY A 237 -12.44 1.95 0.35
C GLY A 237 -11.73 1.49 1.62
N THR A 238 -10.46 1.08 1.50
CA THR A 238 -9.65 0.66 2.66
C THR A 238 -9.52 1.80 3.67
N LEU A 239 -9.28 3.05 3.23
CA LEU A 239 -9.20 4.21 4.12
C LEU A 239 -10.49 4.40 4.93
N PHE A 240 -11.65 4.39 4.27
CA PHE A 240 -12.93 4.53 4.95
C PHE A 240 -13.17 3.40 5.94
N GLY A 241 -12.99 2.15 5.51
CA GLY A 241 -13.17 0.97 6.36
C GLY A 241 -12.26 0.95 7.59
N PHE A 242 -10.98 1.23 7.37
CA PHE A 242 -9.96 1.26 8.43
C PHE A 242 -10.24 2.38 9.43
N ALA A 243 -10.62 3.57 8.96
CA ALA A 243 -10.97 4.70 9.81
C ALA A 243 -12.28 4.48 10.58
N PHE A 244 -13.29 3.88 9.95
CA PHE A 244 -14.53 3.46 10.62
C PHE A 244 -14.18 2.47 11.74
N GLY A 245 -13.42 1.43 11.44
CA GLY A 245 -13.01 0.45 12.45
C GLY A 245 -12.25 1.09 13.60
N ALA A 246 -11.34 2.03 13.32
CA ALA A 246 -10.57 2.73 14.36
C ALA A 246 -11.47 3.55 15.29
N ALA A 247 -12.47 4.24 14.73
CA ALA A 247 -13.41 5.04 15.50
C ALA A 247 -14.32 4.17 16.41
N LEU A 248 -14.75 2.99 15.91
CA LEU A 248 -15.53 2.04 16.71
C LEU A 248 -14.71 1.38 17.82
N VAL A 249 -13.48 0.93 17.52
CA VAL A 249 -12.59 0.35 18.54
C VAL A 249 -12.27 1.37 19.62
N HIS A 250 -11.99 2.63 19.25
CA HIS A 250 -11.76 3.68 20.22
C HIS A 250 -12.96 3.90 21.15
N ARG A 251 -14.18 3.93 20.60
CA ARG A 251 -15.42 4.03 21.39
C ARG A 251 -15.60 2.86 22.38
N MET A 252 -15.07 1.68 22.07
CA MET A 252 -15.08 0.53 22.96
C MET A 252 -14.00 0.60 24.07
N GLY A 253 -13.16 1.63 24.08
CA GLY A 253 -12.03 1.79 25.00
C GLY A 253 -10.69 1.27 24.45
N GLY A 254 -10.61 0.99 23.15
CA GLY A 254 -9.36 0.61 22.46
C GLY A 254 -9.17 -0.89 22.27
N TYR A 255 -7.96 -1.28 21.87
CA TYR A 255 -7.57 -2.67 21.69
C TYR A 255 -6.14 -2.87 22.22
N HIS A 256 -5.96 -3.88 23.08
CA HIS A 256 -4.67 -4.22 23.67
C HIS A 256 -4.20 -5.60 23.19
N THR A 257 -2.92 -5.70 22.83
CA THR A 257 -2.32 -6.92 22.28
C THR A 257 -1.87 -7.92 23.35
N GLU A 258 -1.92 -7.54 24.63
CA GLU A 258 -1.45 -8.34 25.76
C GLU A 258 -2.13 -9.71 25.87
N GLY A 259 -1.44 -10.64 26.54
CA GLY A 259 -1.90 -12.00 26.78
C GLY A 259 -0.93 -13.07 26.27
N PRO A 260 -1.22 -14.35 26.58
CA PRO A 260 -0.38 -15.50 26.23
C PRO A 260 -0.14 -15.63 24.72
N VAL A 261 1.04 -16.16 24.35
CA VAL A 261 1.45 -16.36 22.95
C VAL A 261 0.43 -17.18 22.16
N TRP A 262 -0.14 -18.24 22.74
CA TRP A 262 -1.14 -19.08 22.07
C TRP A 262 -2.42 -18.30 21.73
N LYS A 263 -2.86 -17.37 22.58
CA LYS A 263 -4.02 -16.50 22.28
C LYS A 263 -3.69 -15.56 21.12
N ARG A 264 -2.49 -14.98 21.09
CA ARG A 264 -2.03 -14.12 20.00
C ARG A 264 -1.98 -14.89 18.67
N PHE A 265 -1.47 -16.12 18.69
CA PHE A 265 -1.46 -17.00 17.52
C PHE A 265 -2.89 -17.27 17.01
N LEU A 266 -3.83 -17.63 17.90
CA LEU A 266 -5.23 -17.84 17.50
C LEU A 266 -5.88 -16.57 16.95
N ARG A 267 -5.62 -15.40 17.54
CA ARG A 267 -6.10 -14.11 17.00
C ARG A 267 -5.64 -13.95 15.56
N TYR A 268 -4.35 -14.15 15.28
CA TYR A 268 -3.80 -14.03 13.94
C TYR A 268 -4.49 -14.97 12.95
N ILE A 269 -4.60 -16.27 13.28
CA ILE A 269 -5.26 -17.25 12.39
C ILE A 269 -6.73 -16.89 12.13
N ILE A 270 -7.51 -16.63 13.18
CA ILE A 270 -8.94 -16.29 13.05
C ILE A 270 -9.12 -14.99 12.24
N GLY A 271 -8.29 -14.00 12.51
CA GLY A 271 -8.34 -12.72 11.82
C GLY A 271 -8.01 -12.85 10.34
N ILE A 272 -6.94 -13.57 9.99
CA ILE A 272 -6.54 -13.83 8.59
C ILE A 272 -7.63 -14.61 7.85
N ILE A 273 -8.23 -15.63 8.46
CA ILE A 273 -9.35 -16.37 7.87
C ILE A 273 -10.49 -15.40 7.52
N GLY A 274 -10.86 -14.50 8.42
CA GLY A 274 -11.88 -13.50 8.14
C GLY A 274 -11.51 -12.51 7.03
N ILE A 275 -10.24 -12.07 6.96
CA ILE A 275 -9.76 -11.26 5.83
C ILE A 275 -9.92 -12.04 4.53
N LEU A 276 -9.51 -13.31 4.47
CA LEU A 276 -9.60 -14.14 3.26
C LEU A 276 -11.06 -14.37 2.84
N ILE A 277 -11.97 -14.58 3.78
CA ILE A 277 -13.41 -14.70 3.52
C ILE A 277 -13.94 -13.41 2.90
N LEU A 278 -13.63 -12.25 3.46
CA LEU A 278 -14.11 -10.97 2.93
C LEU A 278 -13.45 -10.63 1.59
N TRP A 279 -12.14 -10.81 1.47
CA TRP A 279 -11.38 -10.43 0.27
C TRP A 279 -11.66 -11.35 -0.92
N ARG A 280 -11.56 -12.68 -0.72
CA ARG A 280 -11.81 -13.67 -1.78
C ARG A 280 -13.29 -13.98 -1.94
N GLY A 281 -14.01 -14.21 -0.84
CA GLY A 281 -15.43 -14.55 -0.88
C GLY A 281 -16.26 -13.47 -1.57
N LEU A 282 -16.14 -12.22 -1.14
CA LEU A 282 -16.83 -11.11 -1.84
C LEU A 282 -16.29 -10.91 -3.26
N GLY A 283 -15.00 -11.21 -3.52
CA GLY A 283 -14.43 -11.16 -4.87
C GLY A 283 -14.95 -12.22 -5.85
N PHE A 284 -15.64 -13.26 -5.37
CA PHE A 284 -16.37 -14.23 -6.21
C PHE A 284 -17.82 -13.80 -6.47
N VAL A 285 -18.41 -13.04 -5.55
CA VAL A 285 -19.81 -12.61 -5.63
C VAL A 285 -19.96 -11.27 -6.35
N PHE A 286 -19.03 -10.35 -6.11
CA PHE A 286 -19.10 -8.99 -6.62
C PHE A 286 -18.71 -8.92 -8.11
N PRO A 287 -19.33 -8.00 -8.87
CA PRO A 287 -19.02 -7.82 -10.27
C PRO A 287 -17.54 -7.47 -10.47
N ARG A 288 -16.96 -8.03 -11.54
CA ARG A 288 -15.59 -7.76 -11.97
C ARG A 288 -15.64 -6.88 -13.22
N GLY A 289 -14.66 -5.99 -13.35
CA GLY A 289 -14.55 -5.07 -14.47
C GLY A 289 -14.20 -3.66 -14.01
N GLU A 290 -14.30 -2.72 -14.95
CA GLU A 290 -13.89 -1.33 -14.79
C GLU A 290 -15.06 -0.34 -14.90
N ASP A 291 -16.29 -0.83 -14.83
CA ASP A 291 -17.47 0.02 -14.78
C ASP A 291 -17.72 0.57 -13.36
N PHE A 292 -18.62 1.55 -13.28
CA PHE A 292 -19.01 2.18 -12.01
C PHE A 292 -19.49 1.15 -10.97
N THR A 293 -20.24 0.13 -11.40
CA THR A 293 -20.80 -0.89 -10.50
C THR A 293 -19.68 -1.73 -9.90
N ALA A 294 -18.75 -2.22 -10.73
CA ALA A 294 -17.58 -2.97 -10.30
C ALA A 294 -16.71 -2.15 -9.33
N TYR A 295 -16.49 -0.86 -9.61
CA TYR A 295 -15.74 0.01 -8.69
C TYR A 295 -16.49 0.30 -7.38
N LEU A 296 -17.81 0.47 -7.41
CA LEU A 296 -18.63 0.62 -6.20
C LEU A 296 -18.50 -0.62 -5.30
N PHE A 297 -18.64 -1.82 -5.87
CA PHE A 297 -18.52 -3.06 -5.11
C PHE A 297 -17.07 -3.31 -4.64
N ARG A 298 -16.06 -2.90 -5.42
CA ARG A 298 -14.66 -2.89 -4.97
C ARG A 298 -14.47 -1.99 -3.76
N TYR A 299 -15.00 -0.76 -3.80
CA TYR A 299 -14.96 0.17 -2.68
C TYR A 299 -15.60 -0.43 -1.41
N LEU A 300 -16.79 -1.03 -1.55
CA LEU A 300 -17.48 -1.69 -0.44
C LEU A 300 -16.68 -2.88 0.11
N ARG A 301 -16.15 -3.75 -0.75
CA ARG A 301 -15.34 -4.90 -0.35
C ARG A 301 -14.14 -4.48 0.49
N TYR A 302 -13.35 -3.53 0.00
CA TYR A 302 -12.14 -3.09 0.71
C TYR A 302 -12.46 -2.25 1.95
N SER A 303 -13.61 -1.56 1.98
CA SER A 303 -14.14 -0.95 3.22
C SER A 303 -14.45 -2.01 4.28
N LEU A 304 -15.09 -3.12 3.88
CA LEU A 304 -15.37 -4.23 4.81
C LEU A 304 -14.09 -4.93 5.29
N VAL A 305 -13.09 -5.10 4.42
CA VAL A 305 -11.78 -5.64 4.80
C VAL A 305 -11.08 -4.73 5.82
N GLY A 306 -11.01 -3.41 5.56
CA GLY A 306 -10.42 -2.46 6.50
C GLY A 306 -11.14 -2.42 7.86
N LEU A 307 -12.49 -2.43 7.83
CA LEU A 307 -13.33 -2.48 9.03
C LEU A 307 -13.12 -3.78 9.81
N TRP A 308 -12.98 -4.92 9.11
CA TRP A 308 -12.68 -6.20 9.74
C TRP A 308 -11.33 -6.20 10.44
N ILE A 309 -10.27 -5.71 9.76
CA ILE A 309 -8.92 -5.68 10.30
C ILE A 309 -8.91 -4.93 11.63
N VAL A 310 -9.50 -3.73 11.64
CA VAL A 310 -9.40 -2.84 12.79
C VAL A 310 -10.43 -3.17 13.87
N PHE A 311 -11.66 -3.55 13.52
CA PHE A 311 -12.77 -3.69 14.47
C PHE A 311 -13.41 -5.08 14.48
N GLY A 312 -13.75 -5.65 13.33
CA GLY A 312 -14.47 -6.93 13.26
C GLY A 312 -13.72 -8.08 13.93
N ALA A 313 -12.42 -8.21 13.68
CA ALA A 313 -11.60 -9.25 14.30
C ALA A 313 -11.42 -9.01 15.82
N PRO A 314 -11.08 -7.80 16.31
CA PRO A 314 -11.10 -7.50 17.74
C PRO A 314 -12.41 -7.81 18.47
N LEU A 315 -13.57 -7.56 17.86
CA LEU A 315 -14.87 -7.95 18.44
C LEU A 315 -14.94 -9.45 18.72
N LEU A 316 -14.53 -10.28 17.76
CA LEU A 316 -14.48 -11.74 17.96
C LEU A 316 -13.49 -12.11 19.05
N TYR A 317 -12.34 -11.44 19.11
CA TYR A 317 -11.35 -11.71 20.15
C TYR A 317 -11.89 -11.40 21.55
N PHE A 318 -12.69 -10.36 21.70
CA PHE A 318 -13.38 -10.04 22.95
C PHE A 318 -14.51 -11.02 23.27
N HIS A 319 -15.20 -11.54 22.25
CA HIS A 319 -16.26 -12.53 22.42
C HIS A 319 -15.71 -13.87 22.91
N PHE A 320 -14.62 -14.35 22.31
CA PHE A 320 -13.98 -15.62 22.66
C PHE A 320 -12.91 -15.50 23.76
N SER A 321 -12.85 -14.35 24.46
CA SER A 321 -11.86 -14.09 25.51
C SER A 321 -10.40 -14.31 25.07
N LEU A 322 -10.14 -14.10 23.78
CA LEU A 322 -8.80 -14.10 23.20
C LEU A 322 -8.09 -12.79 23.50
N ALA A 323 -8.80 -11.68 23.65
CA ALA A 323 -8.28 -10.38 24.10
C ALA A 323 -9.11 -9.84 25.27
N SER A 324 -8.47 -9.07 26.16
CA SER A 324 -9.15 -8.44 27.29
C SER A 324 -10.09 -7.35 26.80
N ARG A 325 -11.34 -7.34 27.27
CA ARG A 325 -12.26 -6.24 26.98
C ARG A 325 -11.70 -4.94 27.58
N PRO A 326 -11.73 -3.82 26.84
CA PRO A 326 -11.36 -2.55 27.42
C PRO A 326 -12.38 -2.18 28.50
N ARG A 327 -11.92 -1.55 29.57
CA ARG A 327 -12.83 -0.92 30.54
C ARG A 327 -13.20 0.44 29.93
N PRO A 328 -14.48 0.78 29.76
CA PRO A 328 -14.83 2.14 29.34
C PRO A 328 -14.24 3.12 30.35
N GLU A 329 -13.53 4.14 29.86
CA GLU A 329 -13.16 5.27 30.70
C GLU A 329 -14.45 5.88 31.26
N LYS A 330 -14.52 6.01 32.58
CA LYS A 330 -15.69 6.52 33.32
C LYS A 330 -15.93 7.99 33.03
#